data_AF-A0A924VXH0-F1
#
_entry.id   AF-A0A924VXH0-F1
#
_cell.length_a   1.000
_cell.length_b   1.000
_cell.length_c   1.000
_cell.angle_alpha   90.00
_cell.angle_beta   90.00
_cell.angle_gamma   90.00
#
_symmetry.space_group_name_H-M   'P 1'
#
loop_
_entity.id
_entity.type
_entity.pdbx_description
1 polymer ?
#
loop_
_entity_poly.entity_id
_entity_poly.type
_entity_poly.pdbx_seq_one_letter_code
_entity_poly.pdbx_strand_id
1 'polypeptide(L)'
;MNKNNIIVGIIALLIGITGTNIYRSSSEPEQMTMKSSQANTHMMPDGSMMGAKGMDSMMDDMTTNMKGKSGKELEKAFLSDMIPHHQGAVDMAKLLLQDKSIRPELVKFANAIISAQESEIGQMKEWLKKY
;
A
#
# COMPACT_ATOMS: atom_id res chain seq x y z
N MET A 1 27.87 17.85 -1.50
CA MET A 1 27.02 16.70 -1.87
C MET A 1 25.93 16.58 -0.83
N ASN A 2 24.69 16.87 -1.22
CA ASN A 2 23.61 17.22 -0.29
C ASN A 2 22.75 15.98 0.05
N LYS A 3 22.52 15.76 1.34
CA LYS A 3 21.84 14.59 1.95
C LYS A 3 20.34 14.45 1.58
N ASN A 4 19.80 15.32 0.74
CA ASN A 4 18.37 15.46 0.50
C ASN A 4 17.86 14.55 -0.63
N ASN A 5 18.77 13.92 -1.39
CA ASN A 5 18.40 13.10 -2.55
C ASN A 5 18.12 11.63 -2.18
N ILE A 6 18.36 11.22 -0.93
CA ILE A 6 18.05 9.86 -0.46
C ILE A 6 16.55 9.74 -0.09
N ILE A 7 15.92 10.84 0.33
CA ILE A 7 14.50 10.85 0.75
C ILE A 7 13.55 10.79 -0.46
N VAL A 8 13.97 11.33 -1.61
CA VAL A 8 13.16 11.33 -2.84
C VAL A 8 13.04 9.92 -3.46
N GLY A 9 13.87 8.95 -3.04
CA GLY A 9 13.85 7.58 -3.55
C GLY A 9 12.77 6.65 -2.97
N ILE A 10 12.06 7.05 -1.90
CA ILE A 10 11.01 6.22 -1.25
C ILE A 10 9.59 6.72 -1.61
N ILE A 11 9.49 7.83 -2.34
CA ILE A 11 8.27 8.27 -3.03
C ILE A 11 8.03 7.44 -4.31
N ALA A 12 8.74 6.32 -4.47
CA ALA A 12 8.21 5.21 -5.23
C ALA A 12 7.13 4.54 -4.36
N LEU A 13 5.92 5.10 -4.46
CA LEU A 13 4.67 4.34 -4.49
C LEU A 13 5.00 2.87 -4.74
N LEU A 14 4.59 1.97 -3.84
CA LEU A 14 4.67 0.50 -3.99
C LEU A 14 3.82 0.04 -5.20
N ILE A 15 4.10 0.56 -6.38
CA ILE A 15 3.88 -0.06 -7.67
C ILE A 15 5.10 -0.94 -7.87
N GLY A 16 4.83 -2.23 -7.98
CA GLY A 16 5.86 -3.23 -8.13
C GLY A 16 6.68 -3.11 -9.41
N ILE A 17 7.68 -3.99 -9.45
CA ILE A 17 8.42 -4.42 -10.63
C ILE A 17 9.43 -3.40 -11.15
N THR A 18 10.61 -3.38 -10.53
CA THR A 18 11.86 -3.24 -11.30
C THR A 18 12.93 -4.13 -10.70
N GLY A 19 12.87 -5.40 -11.09
CA GLY A 19 13.91 -6.40 -10.91
C GLY A 19 13.87 -7.32 -12.12
N THR A 20 14.24 -6.75 -13.27
CA THR A 20 14.42 -7.40 -14.57
C THR A 20 15.45 -8.53 -14.46
N ASN A 21 15.00 -9.76 -14.24
CA ASN A 21 15.74 -10.94 -14.68
C ASN A 21 15.12 -11.41 -16.00
N ILE A 22 15.87 -11.18 -17.06
CA ILE A 22 15.59 -11.64 -18.41
C ILE A 22 15.67 -13.17 -18.42
N TYR A 23 14.53 -13.86 -18.41
CA TYR A 23 14.44 -15.22 -18.93
C TYR A 23 13.71 -15.15 -20.27
N ARG A 24 14.49 -14.95 -21.33
CA ARG A 24 14.01 -15.04 -22.70
C ARG A 24 13.82 -16.52 -23.04
N SER A 25 12.62 -17.05 -22.83
CA SER A 25 12.21 -18.33 -23.42
C SER A 25 11.30 -18.05 -24.59
N SER A 26 11.80 -18.36 -25.79
CA SER A 26 11.07 -18.33 -27.05
C SER A 26 10.08 -19.49 -27.12
N SER A 27 8.79 -19.19 -27.25
CA SER A 27 7.79 -20.11 -27.79
C SER A 27 6.62 -19.30 -28.39
N GLU A 28 6.21 -19.71 -29.58
CA GLU A 28 5.28 -19.09 -30.55
C GLU A 28 3.84 -18.85 -30.03
N PRO A 29 2.98 -18.11 -30.76
CA PRO A 29 1.69 -17.67 -30.26
C PRO A 29 0.62 -18.74 -30.47
N GLU A 30 0.18 -19.38 -29.39
CA GLU A 30 -0.99 -20.24 -29.41
C GLU A 30 -2.24 -19.42 -29.04
N GLN A 31 -3.12 -19.19 -30.02
CA GLN A 31 -4.47 -18.68 -29.76
C GLN A 31 -5.22 -19.72 -28.92
N MET A 32 -5.44 -19.45 -27.63
CA MET A 32 -6.38 -20.18 -26.80
C MET A 32 -7.43 -19.25 -26.21
N THR A 33 -8.57 -19.24 -26.88
CA THR A 33 -9.93 -19.26 -26.34
C THR A 33 -10.12 -18.83 -24.88
N MET A 34 -10.84 -17.72 -24.72
CA MET A 34 -11.54 -17.31 -23.50
C MET A 34 -12.21 -18.49 -22.78
N LYS A 35 -11.80 -18.80 -21.55
CA LYS A 35 -12.69 -19.38 -20.53
C LYS A 35 -12.21 -19.18 -19.10
N SER A 36 -13.16 -18.70 -18.30
CA SER A 36 -13.17 -18.54 -16.84
C SER A 36 -12.48 -17.31 -16.25
N SER A 37 -13.31 -16.27 -16.07
CA SER A 37 -13.21 -15.33 -14.96
C SER A 37 -13.34 -16.09 -13.63
N GLN A 38 -12.25 -16.68 -13.16
CA GLN A 38 -12.19 -17.18 -11.79
C GLN A 38 -11.74 -16.00 -10.91
N ALA A 39 -12.70 -15.28 -10.35
CA ALA A 39 -12.43 -14.28 -9.34
C ALA A 39 -11.73 -14.97 -8.16
N ASN A 40 -10.50 -14.54 -7.85
CA ASN A 40 -9.79 -14.90 -6.64
C ASN A 40 -10.62 -14.45 -5.42
N THR A 41 -11.47 -15.33 -4.90
CA THR A 41 -12.18 -15.16 -3.63
C THR A 41 -11.45 -15.98 -2.58
N HIS A 42 -10.77 -15.32 -1.64
CA HIS A 42 -10.19 -15.99 -0.48
C HIS A 42 -11.25 -16.00 0.64
N MET A 43 -11.57 -17.19 1.14
CA MET A 43 -12.56 -17.36 2.22
C MET A 43 -11.82 -17.31 3.55
N MET A 44 -12.20 -16.36 4.40
CA MET A 44 -11.62 -16.18 5.73
C MET A 44 -12.16 -17.25 6.70
N PRO A 45 -11.46 -17.53 7.82
CA PRO A 45 -11.90 -18.52 8.82
C PRO A 45 -13.25 -18.22 9.48
N ASP A 46 -13.75 -16.98 9.38
CA ASP A 46 -15.06 -16.55 9.88
C ASP A 46 -16.20 -16.70 8.85
N GLY A 47 -15.90 -17.26 7.66
CA GLY A 47 -16.86 -17.45 6.58
C GLY A 47 -17.09 -16.23 5.70
N SER A 48 -16.40 -15.10 5.95
CA SER A 48 -16.45 -13.94 5.07
C SER A 48 -15.65 -14.17 3.79
N MET A 49 -16.20 -13.74 2.64
CA MET A 49 -15.50 -13.78 1.35
C MET A 49 -14.76 -12.47 1.12
N MET A 50 -13.44 -12.49 1.20
CA MET A 50 -12.60 -11.34 0.84
C MET A 50 -12.12 -11.55 -0.60
N GLY A 51 -12.88 -10.98 -1.54
CA GLY A 51 -12.46 -10.88 -2.94
C GLY A 51 -11.65 -9.60 -3.19
N ALA A 52 -10.97 -9.50 -4.33
CA ALA A 52 -10.27 -8.28 -4.79
C ALA A 52 -11.14 -6.99 -4.69
N LYS A 53 -12.47 -7.13 -4.73
CA LYS A 53 -13.44 -6.06 -4.48
C LYS A 53 -13.32 -5.39 -3.09
N GLY A 54 -12.80 -6.08 -2.08
CA GLY A 54 -12.67 -5.53 -0.73
C GLY A 54 -11.64 -4.42 -0.63
N MET A 55 -10.48 -4.58 -1.27
CA MET A 55 -9.42 -3.56 -1.28
C MET A 55 -9.77 -2.39 -2.22
N ASP A 56 -10.41 -2.70 -3.37
CA ASP A 56 -11.00 -1.68 -4.24
C ASP A 56 -12.06 -0.84 -3.53
N SER A 57 -12.94 -1.47 -2.72
CA SER A 57 -13.97 -0.75 -1.98
C SER A 57 -13.39 0.17 -0.91
N MET A 58 -12.33 -0.25 -0.20
CA MET A 58 -11.65 0.62 0.80
C MET A 58 -10.95 1.81 0.15
N MET A 59 -10.35 1.62 -1.03
CA MET A 59 -9.74 2.70 -1.79
C MET A 59 -10.80 3.63 -2.41
N ASP A 60 -11.93 3.09 -2.87
CA ASP A 60 -13.05 3.91 -3.35
C ASP A 60 -13.68 4.73 -2.22
N ASP A 61 -13.78 4.18 -1.00
CA ASP A 61 -14.24 4.91 0.19
C ASP A 61 -13.31 6.09 0.53
N MET A 62 -11.98 5.89 0.51
CA MET A 62 -11.04 6.99 0.76
C MET A 62 -11.07 8.07 -0.31
N THR A 63 -11.23 7.69 -1.58
CA THR A 63 -11.34 8.69 -2.65
C THR A 63 -12.68 9.40 -2.65
N THR A 64 -13.73 8.79 -2.10
CA THR A 64 -15.08 9.38 -2.05
C THR A 64 -15.14 10.63 -1.18
N ASN A 65 -14.43 10.65 -0.05
CA ASN A 65 -14.33 11.86 0.78
C ASN A 65 -13.58 13.01 0.06
N MET A 66 -12.82 12.72 -0.98
CA MET A 66 -12.06 13.71 -1.75
C MET A 66 -12.78 14.18 -3.02
N LYS A 67 -13.74 13.39 -3.53
CA LYS A 67 -14.49 13.72 -4.75
C LYS A 67 -15.17 15.09 -4.64
N GLY A 68 -14.90 15.96 -5.61
CA GLY A 68 -15.48 17.31 -5.68
C GLY A 68 -14.85 18.35 -4.75
N LYS A 69 -13.89 17.99 -3.89
CA LYS A 69 -13.13 18.95 -3.08
C LYS A 69 -11.98 19.55 -3.88
N SER A 70 -11.57 20.76 -3.54
CA SER A 70 -10.41 21.42 -4.14
C SER A 70 -9.67 22.31 -3.13
N GLY A 71 -8.43 22.67 -3.46
CA GLY A 71 -7.59 23.53 -2.60
C GLY A 71 -7.49 23.01 -1.18
N LYS A 72 -7.66 23.91 -0.19
CA LYS A 72 -7.52 23.59 1.24
C LYS A 72 -8.47 22.48 1.72
N GLU A 73 -9.66 22.37 1.15
CA GLU A 73 -10.60 21.33 1.54
C GLU A 73 -10.14 19.94 1.08
N LEU A 74 -9.55 19.86 -0.11
CA LEU A 74 -8.97 18.63 -0.63
C LEU A 74 -7.73 18.23 0.17
N GLU A 75 -6.86 19.19 0.47
CA GLU A 75 -5.65 18.94 1.27
C GLU A 75 -6.02 18.42 2.67
N LYS A 76 -6.99 19.05 3.33
CA LYS A 76 -7.48 18.60 4.65
C LYS A 76 -8.04 17.18 4.58
N ALA A 77 -8.89 16.88 3.58
CA ALA A 77 -9.46 15.55 3.40
C ALA A 77 -8.36 14.50 3.16
N PHE A 78 -7.40 14.80 2.28
CA PHE A 78 -6.25 13.94 2.00
C PHE A 78 -5.47 13.60 3.27
N LEU A 79 -5.10 14.61 4.08
CA LEU A 79 -4.36 14.40 5.31
C LEU A 79 -5.17 13.62 6.36
N SER A 80 -6.46 13.92 6.48
CA SER A 80 -7.36 13.21 7.41
C SER A 80 -7.53 11.74 7.08
N ASP A 81 -7.54 11.36 5.79
CA ASP A 81 -7.72 9.98 5.36
C ASP A 81 -6.38 9.22 5.31
N MET A 82 -5.27 9.89 4.96
CA MET A 82 -3.97 9.24 4.88
C MET A 82 -3.35 8.90 6.23
N ILE A 83 -3.61 9.67 7.28
CA ILE A 83 -3.13 9.35 8.64
C ILE A 83 -3.59 7.94 9.10
N PRO A 84 -4.89 7.60 9.10
CA PRO A 84 -5.34 6.27 9.49
C PRO A 84 -4.92 5.19 8.49
N HIS A 85 -4.82 5.49 7.19
CA HIS A 85 -4.27 4.54 6.21
C HIS A 85 -2.84 4.11 6.56
N HIS A 86 -1.96 5.08 6.85
CA HIS A 86 -0.58 4.81 7.25
C HIS A 86 -0.52 4.09 8.60
N GLN A 87 -1.40 4.45 9.54
CA GLN A 87 -1.48 3.76 10.84
C GLN A 87 -1.83 2.27 10.67
N GLY A 88 -2.73 1.93 9.76
CA GLY A 88 -3.05 0.54 9.44
C GLY A 88 -1.82 -0.25 8.98
N ALA A 89 -0.96 0.34 8.15
CA ALA A 89 0.29 -0.30 7.71
C ALA A 89 1.27 -0.51 8.88
N VAL A 90 1.38 0.48 9.78
CA VAL A 90 2.20 0.37 11.01
C VAL A 90 1.69 -0.77 11.89
N ASP A 91 0.38 -0.86 12.10
CA ASP A 91 -0.22 -1.86 12.98
C ASP A 91 -0.04 -3.29 12.42
N MET A 92 -0.22 -3.47 11.11
CA MET A 92 0.06 -4.75 10.44
C MET A 92 1.54 -5.15 10.52
N ALA A 93 2.45 -4.19 10.33
CA ALA A 93 3.88 -4.45 10.45
C ALA A 93 4.27 -4.81 11.89
N LYS A 94 3.70 -4.14 12.90
CA LYS A 94 3.89 -4.49 14.32
C LYS A 94 3.32 -5.87 14.64
N LEU A 95 2.17 -6.23 14.09
CA LEU A 95 1.59 -7.56 14.25
C LEU A 95 2.51 -8.66 13.71
N LEU A 96 3.08 -8.47 12.51
CA LEU A 96 4.03 -9.41 11.93
C LEU A 96 5.22 -9.67 12.87
N LEU A 97 5.75 -8.62 13.51
CA LEU A 97 6.89 -8.71 14.42
C LEU A 97 6.60 -9.40 15.76
N GLN A 98 5.34 -9.71 16.07
CA GLN A 98 4.99 -10.48 17.27
C GLN A 98 5.31 -11.97 17.14
N ASP A 99 5.36 -12.48 15.91
CA ASP A 99 5.74 -13.87 15.65
C ASP A 99 7.28 -14.01 15.63
N LYS A 100 7.80 -14.88 16.49
CA LYS A 100 9.23 -15.16 16.62
C LYS A 100 9.79 -16.02 15.48
N SER A 101 8.93 -16.60 14.65
CA SER A 101 9.28 -17.52 13.56
C SER A 101 9.30 -16.86 12.18
N ILE A 102 9.35 -15.52 12.13
CA ILE A 102 9.36 -14.77 10.87
C ILE A 102 10.75 -14.73 10.23
N ARG A 103 10.76 -14.81 8.90
CA ARG A 103 12.00 -14.71 8.10
C ARG A 103 12.71 -13.37 8.32
N PRO A 104 14.05 -13.32 8.46
CA PRO A 104 14.79 -12.09 8.71
C PRO A 104 14.52 -10.96 7.71
N GLU A 105 14.29 -11.29 6.44
CA GLU A 105 13.97 -10.32 5.39
C GLU A 105 12.64 -9.61 5.66
N LEU A 106 11.64 -10.36 6.15
CA LEU A 106 10.33 -9.80 6.51
C LEU A 106 10.40 -8.96 7.79
N VAL A 107 11.24 -9.35 8.76
CA VAL A 107 11.51 -8.53 9.95
C VAL A 107 12.12 -7.18 9.54
N LYS A 108 13.13 -7.20 8.66
CA LYS A 108 13.75 -5.97 8.16
C LYS A 108 12.73 -5.10 7.41
N PHE A 109 11.89 -5.71 6.59
CA PHE A 109 10.85 -5.01 5.83
C PHE A 109 9.80 -4.36 6.75
N ALA A 110 9.29 -5.08 7.75
CA ALA A 110 8.32 -4.55 8.70
C ALA A 110 8.88 -3.36 9.49
N ASN A 111 10.12 -3.45 9.97
CA ASN A 111 10.77 -2.32 10.65
C ASN A 111 10.94 -1.10 9.74
N ALA A 112 11.24 -1.30 8.45
CA ALA A 112 11.32 -0.21 7.49
C ALA A 112 9.95 0.46 7.25
N ILE A 113 8.87 -0.32 7.15
CA ILE A 113 7.49 0.19 7.06
C ILE A 113 7.18 1.05 8.29
N ILE A 114 7.39 0.52 9.50
CA ILE A 114 7.09 1.24 10.75
C ILE A 114 7.83 2.58 10.77
N SER A 115 9.14 2.57 10.53
CA SER A 115 9.96 3.79 10.59
C SER A 115 9.53 4.85 9.58
N ALA A 116 9.20 4.46 8.34
CA ALA A 116 8.79 5.40 7.31
C ALA A 116 7.41 5.98 7.61
N GLN A 117 6.44 5.10 7.87
CA GLN A 117 5.04 5.46 8.01
C GLN A 117 4.77 6.25 9.31
N GLU A 118 5.47 5.96 10.41
CA GLU A 118 5.38 6.78 11.63
C GLU A 118 5.95 8.20 11.40
N SER A 119 7.01 8.33 10.60
CA SER A 119 7.56 9.64 10.22
C SER A 119 6.59 10.44 9.34
N GLU A 120 5.95 9.77 8.38
CA GLU A 120 4.94 10.36 7.49
C GLU A 120 3.69 10.80 8.26
N ILE A 121 3.21 9.98 9.21
CA ILE A 121 2.12 10.35 10.12
C ILE A 121 2.47 11.62 10.90
N GLY A 122 3.69 11.72 11.42
CA GLY A 122 4.16 12.92 12.11
C GLY A 122 4.07 14.17 11.23
N GLN A 123 4.58 14.08 10.00
CA GLN A 123 4.54 15.18 9.04
C GLN A 123 3.10 15.58 8.68
N MET A 124 2.24 14.60 8.38
CA MET A 124 0.84 14.87 8.04
C MET A 124 0.08 15.52 9.19
N LYS A 125 0.32 15.10 10.44
CA LYS A 125 -0.26 15.74 11.63
C LYS A 125 0.19 17.19 11.78
N GLU A 126 1.45 17.50 11.51
CA GLU A 126 1.94 18.90 11.55
C GLU A 126 1.34 19.76 10.44
N TRP A 127 1.14 19.22 9.24
CA TRP A 127 0.46 19.94 8.16
C TRP A 127 -1.02 20.14 8.45
N LEU A 128 -1.69 19.14 9.05
CA LEU A 128 -3.11 19.20 9.35
C LEU A 128 -3.46 20.31 10.35
N LYS A 129 -2.54 20.69 11.25
CA LYS A 129 -2.70 21.82 12.19
C LYS A 129 -2.85 23.18 11.50
N LYS A 130 -2.56 23.28 10.20
CA LYS A 130 -2.65 24.53 9.42
C LYS A 130 -4.04 24.77 8.83
N TYR A 131 -5.01 23.89 9.11
CA TYR A 131 -6.42 23.98 8.72
C TYR A 131 -7.32 24.05 9.94
#